data_AF-A0A7C2XU19-F1
#
_entry.id   AF-A0A7C2XU19-F1
#
_cell.length_a   1.000
_cell.length_b   1.000
_cell.length_c   1.000
_cell.angle_alpha   90.00
_cell.angle_beta   90.00
_cell.angle_gamma   90.00
#
_symmetry.space_group_name_H-M   'P 1'
#
loop_
_entity.id
_entity.type
_entity.pdbx_description
1 polymer ?
#
loop_
_entity_poly.entity_id
_entity_poly.type
_entity_poly.pdbx_seq_one_letter_code
_entity_poly.pdbx_strand_id
1 'polypeptide(L)' 'LEVFSTNVNAIELYKKLGFEIEGIRKKQFKIEGNYVDDVLMAKFL' A
#
# COMPACT_ATOMS: atom_id res chain seq x y z
N LEU A 1 6.51 -5.47 -0.23
CA LEU A 1 5.18 -5.69 0.39
C LEU A 1 4.20 -4.82 -0.37
N GLU A 2 3.03 -5.36 -0.74
CA GLU A 2 1.99 -4.62 -1.45
C GLU A 2 0.74 -4.54 -0.56
N VAL A 3 0.08 -3.39 -0.52
CA VAL A 3 -1.13 -3.15 0.27
C VAL A 3 -2.02 -2.13 -0.44
N PHE A 4 -3.33 -2.35 -0.44
CA PHE A 4 -4.26 -1.38 -1.03
C PHE A 4 -4.21 -0.05 -0.30
N SER A 5 -4.29 1.04 -1.05
CA SER A 5 -4.31 2.39 -0.51
C SER A 5 -5.48 2.65 0.45
N THR A 6 -6.56 1.87 0.34
CA THR A 6 -7.73 1.94 1.22
C THR A 6 -7.52 1.25 2.57
N ASN A 7 -6.52 0.38 2.72
CA ASN A 7 -6.24 -0.31 3.98
C ASN A 7 -5.24 0.49 4.85
N VAL A 8 -5.71 1.63 5.36
CA VAL A 8 -4.91 2.57 6.15
C VAL A 8 -4.31 1.91 7.39
N ASN A 9 -5.07 1.04 8.06
CA ASN A 9 -4.62 0.34 9.27
C ASN A 9 -3.40 -0.54 9.02
N ALA A 10 -3.39 -1.29 7.91
CA ALA A 10 -2.25 -2.12 7.54
C ALA A 10 -1.03 -1.25 7.19
N ILE A 11 -1.22 -0.16 6.43
CA ILE A 11 -0.14 0.80 6.11
C ILE A 11 0.49 1.37 7.39
N GLU A 12 -0.31 1.80 8.36
CA GLU A 12 0.19 2.30 9.64
C GLU A 12 0.95 1.24 10.45
N LEU A 13 0.44 0.01 10.48
CA LEU A 13 1.13 -1.11 11.13
C LEU A 13 2.50 -1.35 10.48
N TYR A 14 2.57 -1.39 9.15
CA TYR A 14 3.83 -1.62 8.44
C TYR A 14 4.82 -0.48 8.66
N LYS A 15 4.36 0.78 8.69
CA LYS A 15 5.19 1.92 9.08
C LYS A 15 5.80 1.74 10.47
N LYS A 16 5.02 1.31 11.46
CA LYS A 16 5.52 1.03 12.83
C LYS A 16 6.53 -0.10 12.87
N LEU A 17 6.42 -1.08 11.97
CA LEU A 17 7.37 -2.19 11.83
C LEU A 17 8.66 -1.81 11.09
N GLY A 18 8.79 -0.55 10.64
CA GLY A 18 9.95 -0.01 9.94
C GLY A 18 9.91 -0.20 8.43
N PHE A 19 8.72 -0.42 7.84
CA PHE A 19 8.55 -0.35 6.39
C PHE A 19 8.27 1.09 5.96
N GLU A 20 8.82 1.45 4.80
CA GLU A 20 8.61 2.74 4.15
C GLU A 20 7.86 2.54 2.83
N ILE A 21 7.17 3.58 2.36
CA ILE A 21 6.51 3.55 1.06
C ILE A 21 7.56 3.76 -0.01
N GLU A 22 7.77 2.76 -0.85
CA GLU A 22 8.72 2.80 -1.97
C GLU A 22 8.05 3.31 -3.25
N GLY A 23 6.74 3.08 -3.41
CA GLY A 23 6.01 3.51 -4.59
C GLY A 23 4.50 3.33 -4.50
N ILE A 24 3.80 3.94 -5.45
CA ILE A 24 2.34 3.82 -5.60
C ILE A 24 2.03 3.50 -7.06
N ARG A 25 1.32 2.39 -7.30
CA ARG A 25 0.74 2.09 -8.61
C ARG A 25 -0.69 2.61 -8.65
N LYS A 26 -0.89 3.69 -9.40
CA LYS A 26 -2.21 4.33 -9.52
C LYS A 26 -3.17 3.45 -10.31
N LYS A 27 -4.40 3.32 -9.82
CA LYS A 27 -5.51 2.60 -10.45
C LYS A 27 -5.17 1.16 -10.83
N GLN A 28 -4.30 0.52 -10.04
CA GLN A 28 -3.83 -0.85 -10.30
C GLN A 28 -4.98 -1.85 -10.25
N PHE A 29 -5.95 -1.63 -9.36
CA PHE A 29 -7.09 -2.52 -9.17
C PHE A 29 -8.40 -1.82 -9.49
N LYS A 30 -9.38 -2.57 -10.02
CA LYS A 30 -10.76 -2.12 -10.18
C LYS A 30 -11.67 -3.03 -9.35
N ILE A 31 -12.18 -2.50 -8.24
CA ILE A 31 -12.99 -3.22 -7.27
C ILE A 31 -14.36 -2.54 -7.22
N GLU A 32 -15.42 -3.29 -7.51
CA GLU A 32 -16.81 -2.76 -7.53
C GLU A 32 -16.98 -1.50 -8.40
N GLY A 33 -16.24 -1.44 -9.52
CA GLY A 33 -16.27 -0.30 -10.43
C GLY A 33 -15.33 0.86 -10.06
N ASN A 34 -14.78 0.87 -8.83
CA ASN A 34 -13.87 1.89 -8.35
C ASN A 34 -12.41 1.49 -8.56
N TYR A 35 -11.58 2.46 -8.94
CA TYR A 35 -10.14 2.23 -9.01
C TYR A 35 -9.52 2.37 -7.63
N VAL A 36 -8.65 1.42 -7.30
CA VAL A 36 -7.89 1.38 -6.04
C VAL A 36 -6.41 1.36 -6.40
N ASP A 37 -5.66 2.19 -5.70
CA ASP A 37 -4.21 2.27 -5.85
C ASP A 37 -3.54 1.18 -5.03
N ASP A 38 -2.41 0.69 -5.52
CA ASP A 38 -1.56 -0.26 -4.82
C ASP A 38 -0.36 0.46 -4.23
N VAL A 39 -0.10 0.24 -2.94
CA VAL A 39 1.00 0.87 -2.20
C VAL A 39 2.10 -0.17 -2.01
N LEU A 40 3.25 0.11 -2.62
CA LEU A 40 4.46 -0.68 -2.46
C LEU A 40 5.20 -0.18 -1.22
N MET A 41 5.45 -1.09 -0.29
CA MET A 41 6.22 -0.84 0.92
C MET A 41 7.43 -1.78 1.01
N ALA A 42 8.56 -1.26 1.45
CA ALA A 42 9.80 -2.00 1.63
C ALA A 42 10.44 -1.66 2.98
N LYS A 43 11.22 -2.60 3.51
CA LYS A 43 12.03 -2.40 4.71
C LYS A 43 13.47 -2.76 4.35
N PHE A 44 14.38 -1.81 4.50
CA PHE A 44 15.80 -2.06 4.35
C PHE A 44 16.30 -2.85 5.56
N LEU A 45 17.03 -3.94 5.30
CA LEU A 45 17.61 -4.83 6.31
C LEU A 45 19.13 -4.62 6.37
#